data_AF-A0A351L0J8-F1
#
_entry.id   AF-A0A351L0J8-F1
#
_cell.length_a   1.000
_cell.length_b   1.000
_cell.length_c   1.000
_cell.angle_alpha   90.00
_cell.angle_beta   90.00
_cell.angle_gamma   90.00
#
_symmetry.space_group_name_H-M   'P 1'
#
loop_
_entity.id
_entity.type
_entity.pdbx_description
1 polymer ?
#
loop_
_entity_poly.entity_id
_entity_poly.type
_entity_poly.pdbx_seq_one_letter_code
_entity_poly.pdbx_strand_id
1 'polypeptide(L)' 'MASSSTSSFQKIIESVETLSEEEQDLLFELIHKRRIAKRRQEIAQNAVKTLAAVDAGTAKRGSVADLMMDVLGEET' A
#
# COMPACT_ATOMS: atom_id res chain seq x y z
N MET A 1 33.55 21.56 -11.48
CA MET A 1 33.31 20.22 -10.90
C MET A 1 32.23 20.39 -9.83
N ALA A 2 30.96 20.43 -10.24
CA ALA A 2 29.85 20.60 -9.29
C ALA A 2 29.36 19.22 -8.87
N SER A 3 29.54 18.91 -7.59
CA SER A 3 29.09 17.68 -6.96
C SER A 3 27.56 17.62 -6.99
N SER A 4 27.01 16.78 -7.87
CA SER A 4 25.58 16.46 -7.87
C SER A 4 25.26 15.71 -6.58
N SER A 5 24.36 16.26 -5.76
CA SER A 5 23.82 15.55 -4.61
C SER A 5 22.85 14.48 -5.11
N THR A 6 23.38 13.31 -5.44
CA THR A 6 22.59 12.17 -5.89
C THR A 6 21.59 11.78 -4.81
N SER A 7 20.30 11.85 -5.15
CA SER A 7 19.20 11.52 -4.23
C SER A 7 19.35 10.07 -3.72
N SER A 8 18.80 9.78 -2.53
CA SER A 8 18.81 8.41 -2.00
C SER A 8 18.16 7.42 -2.96
N PHE A 9 17.14 7.87 -3.70
CA PHE A 9 16.48 7.08 -4.72
C PHE A 9 17.41 6.75 -5.90
N GLN A 10 18.15 7.73 -6.40
CA GLN A 10 19.08 7.52 -7.52
C GLN A 10 20.22 6.57 -7.14
N LYS A 11 20.72 6.62 -5.89
CA LYS A 11 21.72 5.66 -5.39
C LYS A 11 21.20 4.23 -5.35
N ILE A 12 19.90 4.03 -5.06
CA ILE A 12 19.27 2.71 -5.08
C ILE A 12 19.19 2.18 -6.52
N ILE A 13 18.82 3.03 -7.49
CA ILE A 13 18.81 2.64 -8.91
C ILE A 13 20.20 2.18 -9.35
N GLU A 14 21.22 2.99 -9.10
CA GLU A 14 22.62 2.67 -9.43
C GLU A 14 23.06 1.36 -8.77
N SER A 15 22.61 1.08 -7.54
CA SER A 15 22.91 -0.19 -6.86
C SER A 15 22.23 -1.39 -7.52
N VAL A 16 20.98 -1.25 -7.98
CA VAL A 16 20.25 -2.30 -8.70
C VAL A 16 20.91 -2.57 -10.06
N GLU A 17 21.40 -1.54 -10.75
CA GLU A 17 22.09 -1.68 -12.04
C GLU A 17 23.41 -2.47 -11.94
N THR A 18 24.01 -2.60 -10.75
CA THR A 18 25.20 -3.43 -10.54
C THR A 18 24.92 -4.93 -10.41
N LEU A 19 23.65 -5.32 -10.26
CA LEU A 19 23.23 -6.71 -10.17
C LEU A 19 23.19 -7.37 -11.56
N SER A 20 23.34 -8.69 -11.62
CA SER A 20 23.10 -9.44 -12.86
C SER A 20 21.63 -9.35 -13.29
N GLU A 21 21.33 -9.60 -14.56
CA GLU A 21 19.94 -9.61 -15.06
C GLU A 21 19.05 -10.57 -14.24
N GLU A 22 19.57 -11.75 -13.91
CA GLU A 22 18.87 -12.76 -13.08
C GLU A 22 18.59 -12.25 -11.66
N GLU A 23 19.54 -11.53 -11.05
CA GLU A 23 19.38 -10.92 -9.72
C GLU A 23 18.39 -9.76 -9.75
N GLN A 24 18.39 -8.95 -10.82
CA GLN A 24 17.42 -7.88 -11.02
C GLN A 24 15.99 -8.45 -11.15
N ASP A 25 15.80 -9.49 -11.95
CA ASP A 25 14.52 -10.18 -12.11
C ASP A 25 14.00 -10.74 -10.77
N LEU A 26 14.89 -11.40 -10.02
CA LEU A 26 14.57 -11.90 -8.69
C LEU A 26 14.17 -10.78 -7.72
N LEU A 27 14.88 -9.64 -7.76
CA LEU A 27 14.58 -8.49 -6.93
C LEU A 27 13.20 -7.91 -7.27
N PHE A 28 12.87 -7.77 -8.56
CA PHE A 28 11.55 -7.30 -8.99
C PHE A 28 10.43 -8.21 -8.48
N GLU A 29 10.58 -9.52 -8.65
CA GLU A 29 9.62 -10.48 -8.12
C GLU A 29 9.44 -10.36 -6.61
N LEU A 30 10.56 -10.24 -5.87
CA LEU A 30 10.55 -10.16 -4.42
C LEU A 30 9.85 -8.89 -3.93
N ILE A 31 10.15 -7.74 -4.53
CA ILE A 31 9.50 -6.47 -4.20
C ILE A 31 8.00 -6.56 -4.48
N HIS A 32 7.61 -7.12 -5.63
CA HIS A 32 6.20 -7.31 -5.98
C HIS A 32 5.46 -8.16 -4.95
N LYS A 33 6.01 -9.34 -4.60
CA LYS A 33 5.45 -10.24 -3.59
C LYS A 33 5.33 -9.54 -2.22
N ARG A 34 6.34 -8.78 -1.81
CA ARG A 34 6.32 -8.01 -0.54
C ARG A 34 5.24 -6.93 -0.52
N ARG A 35 5.01 -6.22 -1.64
CA ARG A 35 3.92 -5.22 -1.72
C ARG A 35 2.55 -5.86 -1.59
N ILE A 36 2.33 -7.01 -2.24
CA ILE A 36 1.08 -7.78 -2.09
C ILE A 36 0.88 -8.21 -0.65
N ALA A 37 1.91 -8.76 0.00
CA ALA A 37 1.84 -9.20 1.39
C ALA A 37 1.49 -8.04 2.34
N LYS A 38 2.13 -6.88 2.16
CA LYS A 38 1.82 -5.68 2.94
C LYS A 38 0.37 -5.24 2.75
N ARG A 39 -0.13 -5.23 1.52
CA ARG A 39 -1.53 -4.88 1.24
C ARG A 39 -2.52 -5.86 1.89
N ARG A 40 -2.22 -7.16 1.87
CA ARG A 40 -3.03 -8.18 2.55
C ARG A 40 -3.05 -7.97 4.06
N GLN A 41 -1.92 -7.60 4.66
CA GLN A 41 -1.85 -7.28 6.09
C GLN A 41 -2.70 -6.06 6.44
N GLU A 42 -2.66 -4.99 5.63
CA GLU A 42 -3.53 -3.82 5.81
C GLU A 42 -5.02 -4.19 5.75
N ILE A 43 -5.42 -5.02 4.77
CA ILE A 43 -6.80 -5.50 4.63
C ILE A 43 -7.21 -6.31 5.87
N ALA A 44 -6.36 -7.22 6.35
CA ALA A 44 -6.63 -8.02 7.53
C ALA A 44 -6.79 -7.15 8.78
N GLN A 45 -5.93 -6.15 8.96
CA GLN A 45 -6.04 -5.19 10.07
C GLN A 45 -7.33 -4.38 10.01
N ASN A 46 -7.72 -3.93 8.81
CA ASN A 46 -8.98 -3.22 8.62
C ASN A 46 -10.18 -4.11 8.89
N ALA A 47 -10.16 -5.37 8.42
CA ALA A 47 -11.22 -6.34 8.69
C ALA A 47 -11.42 -6.58 10.18
N VAL A 48 -10.34 -6.76 10.94
CA VAL A 48 -10.40 -6.91 12.41
C VAL A 48 -11.05 -5.69 13.06
N LYS A 49 -10.66 -4.47 12.66
CA LYS A 49 -11.27 -3.23 13.18
C LYS A 49 -12.76 -3.13 12.84
N THR A 50 -13.13 -3.45 11.61
CA THR A 50 -14.53 -3.42 11.15
C THR A 50 -15.38 -4.42 11.92
N LEU A 51 -14.92 -5.66 12.10
CA LEU A 51 -15.63 -6.68 12.86
C LEU A 51 -15.82 -6.24 14.33
N ALA A 52 -14.76 -5.73 14.97
CA ALA A 52 -14.86 -5.21 16.33
C ALA A 52 -15.86 -4.05 16.46
N ALA A 53 -15.94 -3.16 15.47
CA ALA A 53 -16.92 -2.07 15.46
C ALA A 53 -18.36 -2.58 15.26
N VAL A 54 -18.55 -3.64 14.46
CA VAL A 54 -19.85 -4.29 14.29
C VAL A 54 -20.30 -4.92 15.60
N ASP A 55 -19.41 -5.68 16.25
CA ASP A 55 -19.68 -6.37 17.52
C ASP A 55 -19.97 -5.37 18.65
N ALA A 56 -19.22 -4.26 18.70
CA ALA A 56 -19.43 -3.19 19.68
C ALA A 56 -20.64 -2.30 19.36
N GLY A 57 -21.31 -2.50 18.22
CA GLY A 57 -22.43 -1.66 17.78
C GLY A 57 -22.05 -0.23 17.38
N THR A 58 -20.75 0.06 17.24
CA THR A 58 -20.22 1.39 16.87
C THR A 58 -19.98 1.54 15.38
N ALA A 59 -20.12 0.47 14.60
CA ALA A 59 -20.06 0.54 13.14
C ALA A 59 -21.19 1.41 12.58
N LYS A 60 -20.86 2.26 11.59
CA LYS A 60 -21.85 3.04 10.84
C LYS A 60 -22.79 2.08 10.11
N ARG A 61 -24.10 2.30 10.28
CA ARG A 61 -25.16 1.53 9.61
C ARG A 61 -25.99 2.50 8.77
N GLY A 62 -26.47 2.03 7.63
CA GLY A 62 -27.27 2.83 6.71
C GLY A 62 -27.70 2.02 5.50
N SER A 63 -28.44 2.67 4.61
CA SER A 63 -28.80 2.16 3.31
C SER A 63 -27.60 2.18 2.34
N VAL A 64 -27.77 1.56 1.17
CA VAL A 64 -26.78 1.64 0.09
C VAL A 64 -26.57 3.10 -0.36
N ALA A 65 -27.60 3.95 -0.29
CA ALA A 65 -27.47 5.37 -0.62
C ALA A 65 -26.55 6.10 0.36
N ASP A 66 -26.67 5.82 1.66
CA ASP A 66 -25.80 6.40 2.69
C ASP A 66 -24.33 5.98 2.50
N LEU A 67 -24.11 4.72 2.12
CA LEU A 67 -22.77 4.21 1.80
C LEU A 67 -22.18 4.88 0.54
N MET A 68 -23.00 5.08 -0.49
CA MET A 68 -22.56 5.72 -1.74
C MET A 68 -22.14 7.17 -1.50
N MET A 69 -22.88 7.90 -0.67
CA MET A 69 -22.54 9.27 -0.26
C MET A 69 -21.16 9.31 0.43
N ASP A 70 -20.91 8.39 1.36
CA ASP A 70 -19.63 8.28 2.08
C ASP A 70 -18.44 7.95 1.16
N VAL A 71 -18.64 7.06 0.18
CA VAL A 71 -17.57 6.56 -0.70
C VAL A 71 -17.26 7.55 -1.83
N LEU A 72 -18.29 8.21 -2.36
CA LEU A 72 -18.15 9.13 -3.49
C LEU A 72 -17.85 10.57 -3.04
N GLY A 73 -17.88 10.84 -1.74
CA GLY A 73 -17.50 12.14 -1.17
C GLY A 73 -18.51 13.24 -1.48
N GLU A 74 -19.78 12.90 -1.75
CA GLU A 74 -20.85 13.88 -1.85
C GLU A 74 -21.29 14.29 -0.43
N GLU A 75 -20.40 14.97 0.29
CA GLU A 75 -20.77 15.71 1.49
C GLU A 75 -21.63 16.92 1.04
N THR A 76 -22.92 16.91 1.35
CA THR A 76 -23.79 18.11 1.24
C THR A 76 -23.45 19.13 2.31
#